data_AF-A0A7S1AFU8-F1
#
_entry.id   AF-A0A7S1AFU8-F1
#
_cell.length_a   1.000
_cell.length_b   1.000
_cell.length_c   1.000
_cell.angle_alpha   90.00
_cell.angle_beta   90.00
_cell.angle_gamma   90.00
#
_symmetry.space_group_name_H-M   'P 1'
#
loop_
_entity.id
_entity.type
_entity.pdbx_description
1 polymer ?
#
loop_
_entity_poly.entity_id
_entity_poly.type
_entity_poly.pdbx_seq_one_letter_code
_entity_poly.pdbx_strand_id
1 'polypeptide(L)'
;KSLRLLRLLKGNIVPETLQIFIEGNPNFEIIAGIGRILFLLFTVTHLGACAWWVVADDASPDGRYPWLPDHEGLYVTDNNILEKYFVSFYFTLTTMTTVGYGDITASNYRELSFVIILLLMASIIFSYLMGTLVNLMSDFSSNSQALAAKKLALSRYMRW
;
A
#
# COMPACT_ATOMS: atom_id res chain seq x y z
N LYS A 1 -16.80 0.22 11.10
CA LYS A 1 -15.93 1.34 11.58
C LYS A 1 -14.92 1.83 10.53
N SER A 2 -14.70 1.11 9.42
CA SER A 2 -13.80 1.43 8.29
C SER A 2 -14.16 2.71 7.50
N LEU A 3 -15.44 3.08 7.42
CA LEU A 3 -15.90 4.29 6.70
C LEU A 3 -15.40 5.63 7.32
N ARG A 4 -14.83 5.61 8.53
CA ARG A 4 -14.22 6.82 9.13
C ARG A 4 -12.90 7.21 8.46
N LEU A 5 -12.16 6.27 7.87
CA LEU A 5 -10.90 6.52 7.16
C LEU A 5 -11.14 7.26 5.82
N LEU A 6 -12.28 7.06 5.16
CA LEU A 6 -12.66 7.82 3.95
C LEU A 6 -12.84 9.32 4.22
N ARG A 7 -13.02 9.75 5.47
CA ARG A 7 -13.05 11.19 5.81
C ARG A 7 -11.66 11.83 5.75
N LEU A 8 -10.57 11.08 5.88
CA LEU A 8 -9.20 11.59 5.70
C LEU A 8 -8.86 11.81 4.21
N LEU A 9 -9.59 11.16 3.31
CA LEU A 9 -9.56 11.43 1.86
C LEU A 9 -10.39 12.67 1.47
N LYS A 10 -11.16 13.25 2.40
CA LYS A 10 -11.88 14.50 2.16
C LYS A 10 -10.88 15.65 2.25
N GLY A 11 -10.30 15.95 1.08
CA GLY A 11 -9.28 16.96 0.85
C GLY A 11 -9.68 18.36 1.32
N ASN A 12 -8.78 18.96 2.11
CA ASN A 12 -8.33 20.37 2.09
C ASN A 12 -7.40 20.64 3.30
N ILE A 13 -6.36 19.80 3.52
CA ILE A 13 -5.55 19.84 4.76
C ILE A 13 -4.04 19.94 4.48
N VAL A 14 -3.64 20.51 3.36
CA VAL A 14 -2.27 21.04 3.26
C VAL A 14 -2.41 22.53 3.03
N PRO A 15 -2.26 23.37 4.08
CA PRO A 15 -2.21 24.81 3.88
C PRO A 15 -1.01 25.15 2.98
N GLU A 16 -1.12 26.13 2.09
CA GLU A 16 -0.05 26.55 1.15
C GLU A 16 1.28 26.81 1.86
N THR A 17 1.25 27.21 3.13
CA THR A 17 2.44 27.39 3.98
C THR A 17 3.22 26.09 4.22
N LEU A 18 2.53 24.96 4.32
CA LEU A 18 3.17 23.65 4.44
C LEU A 18 3.76 23.21 3.09
N GLN A 19 3.12 23.52 1.96
CA GLN A 19 3.71 23.29 0.63
C GLN A 19 5.01 24.07 0.43
N ILE A 20 5.04 25.35 0.82
CA ILE A 20 6.24 26.20 0.70
C ILE A 20 7.37 25.68 1.61
N PHE A 21 7.06 25.18 2.80
CA PHE A 21 8.07 24.61 3.70
C PHE A 21 8.59 23.25 3.21
N ILE A 22 7.73 22.47 2.54
CA ILE A 22 8.08 21.20 1.88
C ILE A 22 8.99 21.45 0.67
N GLU A 23 8.63 22.41 -0.19
CA GLU A 23 9.40 22.83 -1.37
C GLU A 23 10.75 23.46 -0.99
N GLY A 24 10.85 24.02 0.21
CA GLY A 24 12.08 24.60 0.75
C GLY A 24 13.18 23.57 1.04
N ASN A 25 12.86 22.28 1.12
CA ASN A 25 13.85 21.25 1.46
C ASN A 25 13.67 19.97 0.62
N PRO A 26 14.56 19.68 -0.35
CA PRO A 26 14.38 18.56 -1.29
C PRO A 26 14.33 17.18 -0.62
N ASN A 27 14.94 17.04 0.56
CA ASN A 27 14.84 15.81 1.34
C ASN A 27 13.43 15.58 1.90
N PHE A 28 12.73 16.66 2.29
CA PHE A 28 11.39 16.54 2.87
C PHE A 28 10.35 16.18 1.81
N GLU A 29 10.48 16.73 0.59
CA GLU A 29 9.62 16.39 -0.55
C GLU A 29 9.62 14.88 -0.86
N ILE A 30 10.81 14.26 -0.89
CA ILE A 30 10.96 12.82 -1.14
C ILE A 30 10.37 12.00 0.01
N ILE A 31 10.66 12.37 1.26
CA ILE A 31 10.13 11.67 2.44
C ILE A 31 8.59 11.74 2.45
N ALA A 32 8.02 12.91 2.14
CA ALA A 32 6.57 13.09 2.04
C ALA A 32 5.97 12.26 0.89
N GLY A 33 6.65 12.21 -0.27
CA GLY A 33 6.24 11.40 -1.41
C GLY A 33 6.21 9.89 -1.10
N ILE A 34 7.27 9.37 -0.49
CA ILE A 34 7.35 7.97 -0.05
C ILE A 34 6.30 7.69 1.04
N GLY A 35 6.14 8.61 2.00
CA GLY A 35 5.13 8.50 3.05
C GLY A 35 3.71 8.40 2.49
N ARG A 36 3.39 9.18 1.44
CA ARG A 36 2.10 9.13 0.74
C ARG A 36 1.86 7.77 0.07
N ILE A 37 2.89 7.20 -0.57
CA ILE A 37 2.83 5.87 -1.19
C ILE A 37 2.55 4.79 -0.14
N LEU A 38 3.30 4.79 0.96
CA LEU A 38 3.14 3.83 2.05
C LEU A 38 1.76 3.93 2.71
N PHE A 39 1.28 5.16 2.94
CA PHE A 39 -0.05 5.39 3.50
C PHE A 39 -1.18 4.90 2.57
N LEU A 40 -1.03 5.10 1.26
CA LEU A 40 -1.98 4.60 0.27
C LEU A 40 -2.00 3.06 0.25
N LEU A 41 -0.82 2.43 0.23
CA LEU A 41 -0.69 0.97 0.29
C LEU A 41 -1.39 0.42 1.55
N PHE A 42 -1.09 0.98 2.73
CA PHE A 42 -1.69 0.58 4.00
C PHE A 42 -3.22 0.74 4.02
N THR A 43 -3.73 1.85 3.48
CA THR A 43 -5.17 2.12 3.46
C THR A 43 -5.90 1.12 2.57
N VAL A 44 -5.36 0.85 1.38
CA VAL A 44 -5.95 -0.10 0.43
C VAL A 44 -5.89 -1.53 0.98
N THR A 45 -4.77 -1.95 1.56
CA THR A 45 -4.65 -3.29 2.15
C THR A 45 -5.56 -3.45 3.37
N HIS A 46 -5.69 -2.43 4.23
CA HIS A 46 -6.63 -2.46 5.34
C HIS A 46 -8.09 -2.59 4.89
N LEU A 47 -8.50 -1.83 3.87
CA LEU A 47 -9.83 -1.92 3.28
C LEU A 47 -10.06 -3.28 2.63
N GLY A 48 -9.07 -3.79 1.90
CA GLY A 48 -9.08 -5.14 1.34
C GLY A 48 -9.22 -6.21 2.41
N ALA A 49 -8.45 -6.12 3.51
CA ALA A 49 -8.49 -7.07 4.62
C ALA A 49 -9.87 -7.09 5.31
N CYS A 50 -10.46 -5.91 5.52
CA CYS A 50 -11.79 -5.79 6.08
C CYS A 50 -12.86 -6.37 5.15
N ALA A 51 -12.73 -6.14 3.83
CA ALA A 51 -13.64 -6.70 2.85
C ALA A 51 -13.49 -8.22 2.73
N TRP A 52 -12.25 -8.73 2.78
CA TRP A 52 -11.96 -10.16 2.81
C TRP A 52 -12.60 -10.83 4.01
N TRP A 53 -12.44 -10.26 5.21
CA TRP A 53 -13.09 -10.80 6.41
C TRP A 53 -14.61 -10.90 6.23
N VAL A 54 -15.28 -9.85 5.73
CA VAL A 54 -16.74 -9.90 5.53
C VAL A 54 -17.16 -10.99 4.53
N VAL A 55 -16.37 -11.25 3.50
CA VAL A 55 -16.66 -12.28 2.48
C VAL A 55 -16.32 -13.69 2.99
N ALA A 56 -15.31 -13.79 3.85
CA ALA A 56 -14.72 -15.05 4.30
C ALA A 56 -15.22 -15.50 5.69
N ASP A 57 -16.14 -14.76 6.33
CA ASP A 57 -16.73 -15.09 7.63
C ASP A 57 -17.78 -16.22 7.55
N ASP A 58 -18.00 -16.80 6.38
CA ASP A 58 -18.86 -17.97 6.19
C ASP A 58 -18.14 -19.23 6.70
N ALA A 59 -18.27 -19.52 8.00
CA ALA A 59 -17.79 -20.76 8.58
C ALA A 59 -18.55 -21.97 8.01
N SER A 60 -17.82 -23.04 7.68
CA SER A 60 -18.41 -24.32 7.30
C SER A 60 -19.27 -24.88 8.45
N PRO A 61 -20.21 -25.81 8.20
CA PRO A 61 -20.99 -26.45 9.25
C PRO A 61 -20.16 -27.06 10.39
N ASP A 62 -18.90 -27.41 10.10
CA ASP A 62 -17.92 -27.93 11.05
C ASP A 62 -17.24 -26.85 11.93
N GLY A 63 -17.64 -25.58 11.82
CA GLY A 63 -16.99 -24.45 12.51
C GLY A 63 -15.64 -24.04 11.93
N ARG A 64 -15.22 -24.64 10.80
CA ARG A 64 -13.94 -24.35 10.14
C ARG A 64 -14.10 -23.31 9.04
N TYR A 65 -13.12 -22.42 8.93
CA TYR A 65 -13.01 -21.44 7.86
C TYR A 65 -12.26 -22.04 6.66
N PRO A 66 -12.88 -22.25 5.49
CA PRO A 66 -12.26 -22.94 4.35
C PRO A 66 -11.02 -22.25 3.75
N TRP A 67 -10.85 -20.97 4.02
CA TRP A 67 -9.74 -20.16 3.54
C TRP A 67 -8.56 -20.14 4.50
N LEU A 68 -8.76 -20.59 5.74
CA LEU A 68 -7.72 -20.64 6.75
C LEU A 68 -7.08 -22.03 6.75
N PRO A 69 -5.79 -22.16 6.39
CA PRO A 69 -5.15 -23.46 6.38
C PRO A 69 -5.03 -24.02 7.80
N ASP A 70 -5.38 -25.31 7.96
CA ASP A 70 -5.12 -26.13 9.15
C ASP A 70 -3.59 -26.39 9.25
N HIS A 71 -2.80 -25.34 9.45
CA HIS A 71 -1.37 -25.49 9.73
C HIS A 71 -1.20 -25.69 11.24
N GLU A 72 -0.63 -26.83 11.63
CA GLU A 72 -0.38 -27.29 13.02
C GLU A 72 0.42 -26.31 13.93
N GLY A 73 0.81 -25.13 13.44
CA GLY A 73 1.56 -24.11 14.17
C GLY A 73 0.84 -22.76 14.38
N LEU A 74 -0.27 -22.48 13.69
CA LEU A 74 -0.99 -21.20 13.80
C LEU A 74 -2.47 -21.48 14.11
N TYR A 75 -2.76 -21.89 15.35
CA TYR A 75 -4.12 -22.04 15.85
C TYR A 75 -4.77 -20.65 15.90
N VAL A 76 -5.37 -20.19 14.80
CA VAL A 76 -6.29 -19.06 14.85
C VAL A 76 -7.46 -19.53 15.68
N THR A 77 -7.46 -19.14 16.95
CA THR A 77 -8.50 -19.57 17.87
C THR A 77 -9.78 -18.86 17.44
N ASP A 78 -10.92 -19.54 17.46
CA ASP A 78 -12.20 -19.00 16.95
C ASP A 78 -12.55 -17.59 17.45
N ASN A 79 -12.05 -17.23 18.64
CA ASN A 79 -12.35 -15.98 19.33
C ASN A 79 -11.30 -14.86 19.16
N ASN A 80 -10.14 -15.09 18.52
CA ASN A 80 -9.11 -14.05 18.42
C ASN A 80 -9.26 -13.21 17.13
N ILE A 81 -10.02 -12.12 17.24
CA ILE A 81 -10.27 -11.17 16.13
C ILE A 81 -8.96 -10.58 15.59
N LEU A 82 -7.95 -10.40 16.43
CA LEU A 82 -6.66 -9.85 16.00
C LEU A 82 -5.90 -10.81 15.08
N GLU A 83 -5.90 -12.10 15.39
CA GLU A 83 -5.26 -13.12 14.54
C GLU A 83 -5.94 -13.19 13.17
N LYS A 84 -7.28 -13.27 13.14
CA LYS A 84 -8.07 -13.25 11.90
C LYS A 84 -7.79 -11.98 11.07
N TYR A 85 -7.65 -10.83 11.72
CA TYR A 85 -7.28 -9.57 11.06
C TYR A 85 -5.88 -9.62 10.45
N PHE A 86 -4.86 -10.09 11.18
CA PHE A 86 -3.49 -10.17 10.67
C PHE A 86 -3.36 -11.14 9.50
N VAL A 87 -4.05 -12.28 9.54
CA VAL A 87 -4.08 -13.24 8.43
C VAL A 87 -4.79 -12.63 7.20
N SER A 88 -5.92 -11.96 7.39
CA SER A 88 -6.63 -11.25 6.30
C SER A 88 -5.79 -10.10 5.71
N PHE A 89 -5.08 -9.38 6.57
CA PHE A 89 -4.17 -8.31 6.17
C PHE A 89 -2.99 -8.87 5.39
N TYR A 90 -2.41 -9.98 5.82
CA TYR A 90 -1.35 -10.67 5.11
C TYR A 90 -1.82 -11.13 3.71
N PHE A 91 -2.98 -11.79 3.60
CA PHE A 91 -3.54 -12.22 2.32
C PHE A 91 -3.73 -11.05 1.35
N THR A 92 -4.32 -9.96 1.83
CA THR A 92 -4.59 -8.80 0.99
C THR A 92 -3.33 -8.00 0.67
N LEU A 93 -2.35 -7.95 1.58
CA LEU A 93 -1.04 -7.36 1.32
C LEU A 93 -0.29 -8.14 0.24
N THR A 94 -0.19 -9.46 0.36
CA THR A 94 0.52 -10.31 -0.62
C THR A 94 -0.15 -10.29 -1.99
N THR A 95 -1.48 -10.13 -2.03
CA THR A 95 -2.21 -9.95 -3.29
C THR A 95 -1.97 -8.56 -3.90
N MET A 96 -2.01 -7.50 -3.09
CA MET A 96 -1.77 -6.12 -3.54
C MET A 96 -0.33 -5.89 -4.01
N THR A 97 0.64 -6.56 -3.39
CA THR A 97 2.06 -6.51 -3.81
C THR A 97 2.39 -7.54 -4.88
N THR A 98 1.40 -8.30 -5.37
CA THR A 98 1.56 -9.34 -6.41
C THR A 98 2.54 -10.46 -6.04
N VAL A 99 2.82 -10.66 -4.75
CA VAL A 99 3.70 -11.74 -4.26
C VAL A 99 2.98 -13.08 -4.33
N GLY A 100 1.76 -13.13 -3.78
CA GLY A 100 0.85 -14.29 -3.90
C GLY A 100 1.44 -15.65 -3.54
N TYR A 101 1.84 -15.86 -2.28
CA TYR A 101 2.42 -17.14 -1.83
C TYR A 101 1.50 -18.36 -2.02
N GLY A 102 0.19 -18.17 -2.03
CA GLY A 102 -0.80 -19.24 -2.29
C GLY A 102 -1.11 -20.13 -1.09
N ASP A 103 -0.72 -19.72 0.11
CA ASP A 103 -1.04 -20.35 1.39
C ASP A 103 -2.49 -20.08 1.83
N ILE A 104 -3.05 -18.94 1.44
CA ILE A 104 -4.46 -18.60 1.61
C ILE A 104 -5.10 -18.52 0.24
N THR A 105 -6.16 -19.31 0.02
CA THR A 105 -6.85 -19.40 -1.27
C THR A 105 -8.35 -19.33 -1.09
N ALA A 106 -9.05 -18.90 -2.14
CA ALA A 106 -10.51 -18.92 -2.18
C ALA A 106 -10.99 -20.36 -2.42
N SER A 107 -11.82 -20.86 -1.52
CA SER A 107 -12.43 -22.19 -1.58
C SER A 107 -13.89 -22.14 -2.06
N ASN A 108 -14.51 -20.96 -2.02
CA ASN A 108 -15.92 -20.76 -2.39
C ASN A 108 -16.08 -19.87 -3.63
N TYR A 109 -17.18 -20.04 -4.39
CA TYR A 109 -17.48 -19.18 -5.54
C TYR A 109 -17.62 -17.69 -5.16
N ARG A 110 -18.12 -17.40 -3.95
CA ARG A 110 -18.22 -16.03 -3.41
C ARG A 110 -16.83 -15.43 -3.18
N GLU A 111 -15.97 -16.15 -2.47
CA GLU A 111 -14.57 -15.75 -2.23
C GLU A 111 -13.83 -15.58 -3.55
N LEU A 112 -14.00 -16.50 -4.50
CA LEU A 112 -13.36 -16.44 -5.80
C LEU A 112 -13.76 -15.18 -6.58
N SER A 113 -15.05 -14.84 -6.60
CA SER A 113 -15.53 -13.61 -7.24
C SER A 113 -14.92 -12.35 -6.62
N PHE A 114 -14.74 -12.33 -5.30
CA PHE A 114 -14.07 -11.23 -4.60
C PHE A 114 -12.59 -11.17 -4.95
N VAL A 115 -11.86 -12.29 -4.95
CA VAL A 115 -10.43 -12.34 -5.28
C VAL A 115 -10.18 -11.84 -6.71
N ILE A 116 -11.04 -12.18 -7.67
CA ILE A 116 -10.94 -11.67 -9.05
C ILE A 116 -11.04 -10.13 -9.07
N ILE A 117 -12.03 -9.56 -8.37
CA ILE A 117 -12.21 -8.10 -8.29
C ILE A 117 -11.01 -7.46 -7.57
N LEU A 118 -10.53 -8.08 -6.49
CA LEU A 118 -9.38 -7.62 -5.71
C LEU A 118 -8.11 -7.58 -6.59
N LEU A 119 -7.87 -8.61 -7.40
CA LEU A 119 -6.73 -8.67 -8.33
C LEU A 119 -6.79 -7.58 -9.40
N LEU A 120 -7.96 -7.34 -9.98
CA LEU A 120 -8.14 -6.24 -10.95
C LEU A 120 -7.85 -4.88 -10.30
N MET A 121 -8.41 -4.62 -9.12
CA MET A 121 -8.15 -3.38 -8.38
C MET A 121 -6.67 -3.25 -7.97
N ALA A 122 -6.04 -4.33 -7.53
CA ALA A 122 -4.64 -4.37 -7.17
C ALA A 122 -3.74 -3.96 -8.35
N SER A 123 -4.03 -4.46 -9.56
CA SER A 123 -3.26 -4.11 -10.76
C SER A 123 -3.29 -2.62 -11.10
N ILE A 124 -4.46 -1.98 -10.99
CA ILE A 124 -4.64 -0.55 -11.25
C ILE A 124 -3.88 0.27 -10.20
N ILE A 125 -4.01 -0.08 -8.92
CA ILE A 125 -3.36 0.62 -7.82
C ILE A 125 -1.83 0.45 -7.89
N PHE A 126 -1.35 -0.75 -8.21
CA PHE A 126 0.07 -1.02 -8.36
C PHE A 126 0.69 -0.20 -9.51
N SER A 127 0.00 -0.11 -10.65
CA SER A 127 0.43 0.75 -11.77
C SER A 127 0.53 2.23 -11.36
N TYR A 128 -0.46 2.74 -10.62
CA TYR A 128 -0.44 4.10 -10.09
C TYR A 128 0.71 4.34 -9.11
N LEU A 129 0.97 3.38 -8.20
CA LEU A 129 2.08 3.45 -7.26
C LEU A 129 3.44 3.50 -7.97
N MET A 130 3.63 2.66 -8.99
CA MET A 130 4.86 2.64 -9.78
C MET A 130 5.04 3.95 -10.57
N GLY A 131 3.99 4.47 -11.19
CA GLY A 131 4.07 5.77 -11.88
C GLY A 131 4.46 6.91 -10.93
N THR A 132 3.89 6.92 -9.72
CA THR A 132 4.23 7.93 -8.70
C THR A 132 5.67 7.78 -8.22
N LEU A 133 6.14 6.54 -8.02
CA LEU A 133 7.53 6.26 -7.63
C LEU A 133 8.53 6.73 -8.70
N VAL A 134 8.25 6.45 -9.97
CA VAL A 134 9.10 6.85 -11.09
C VAL A 134 9.19 8.38 -11.19
N ASN A 135 8.06 9.08 -11.02
CA ASN A 135 8.06 10.55 -11.02
C ASN A 135 8.91 11.11 -9.88
N LEU A 136 8.74 10.61 -8.65
CA LEU A 136 9.55 11.02 -7.50
C LEU A 136 11.06 10.78 -7.72
N MET A 137 11.42 9.65 -8.32
CA MET A 137 12.81 9.34 -8.66
C MET A 137 13.37 10.26 -9.75
N SER A 138 12.56 10.57 -10.76
CA SER A 138 12.91 11.52 -11.82
C SER A 138 13.20 12.90 -11.24
N ASP A 139 12.33 13.40 -10.36
CA ASP A 139 12.48 14.71 -9.71
C ASP A 139 13.74 14.77 -8.83
N PHE A 140 14.03 13.71 -8.08
CA PHE A 140 15.28 13.63 -7.30
C PHE A 140 16.53 13.60 -8.18
N SER A 141 16.50 12.82 -9.27
CA SER A 141 17.62 12.71 -10.20
C SER A 141 17.89 14.01 -10.95
N SER A 142 16.85 14.76 -11.33
CA SER A 142 16.97 16.01 -12.08
C SER A 142 17.59 17.11 -11.20
N ASN A 143 17.18 17.21 -9.94
CA ASN A 143 17.77 18.11 -8.94
C ASN A 143 19.25 17.81 -8.69
N SER A 144 19.60 16.54 -8.58
CA SER A 144 20.98 16.08 -8.41
C SER A 144 21.86 16.42 -9.63
N GLN A 145 21.32 16.22 -10.85
CA GLN A 145 22.00 16.56 -12.10
C GLN A 145 22.19 18.08 -12.26
N ALA A 146 21.19 18.89 -11.91
CA ALA A 146 21.30 20.34 -11.94
C ALA A 146 22.37 20.85 -10.98
N LEU A 147 22.47 20.28 -9.77
CA LEU A 147 23.53 20.60 -8.81
C LEU A 147 24.91 20.20 -9.34
N ALA A 148 25.04 19.02 -9.94
CA ALA A 148 26.28 18.55 -10.55
C ALA A 148 26.73 19.47 -11.71
N ALA A 149 25.80 19.87 -12.58
CA ALA A 149 26.07 20.80 -13.68
C ALA A 149 26.58 22.16 -13.18
N LYS A 150 25.96 22.72 -12.12
CA LYS A 150 26.43 23.98 -11.50
C LYS A 150 27.84 23.84 -10.92
N LYS A 151 28.14 22.73 -10.23
CA LYS A 151 29.50 22.46 -9.70
C LYS A 151 30.54 22.35 -10.82
N LEU A 152 30.21 21.70 -11.93
CA LEU A 152 31.07 21.60 -13.11
C LEU A 152 31.31 22.94 -13.80
N ALA A 153 30.29 23.80 -13.86
CA ALA A 153 30.44 25.15 -14.41
C ALA A 153 31.40 26.00 -13.55
N LEU A 154 31.27 25.92 -12.23
CA LEU A 154 32.17 26.61 -11.29
C LEU A 154 33.60 26.09 -11.36
N SER A 155 33.80 24.76 -11.41
CA SER A 155 35.14 24.19 -11.52
C SER A 155 35.84 24.56 -12.83
N ARG A 156 35.08 24.69 -13.92
CA ARG A 156 35.58 25.17 -15.21
C ARG A 156 36.00 26.63 -15.14
N TYR A 157 35.21 27.48 -14.47
CA TYR A 157 35.53 28.90 -14.30
C TYR A 157 36.80 29.10 -13.46
N MET A 158 36.94 28.36 -12.35
CA MET A 158 38.14 28.45 -11.49
C MET A 158 39.42 27.91 -12.13
N ARG A 159 39.31 27.19 -13.26
CA ARG A 159 40.47 26.64 -13.99
C ARG A 159 41.00 27.58 -15.08
N TRP A 160 40.32 28.70 -15.32
CA TRP A 160 40.74 29.82 -16.17
C TRP A 160 41.33 30.93 -15.31
#